data_AF-A0A0A1WD98-F1
#
_entry.id   AF-A0A0A1WD98-F1
#
_cell.length_a   1.000
_cell.length_b   1.000
_cell.length_c   1.000
_cell.angle_alpha   90.00
_cell.angle_beta   90.00
_cell.angle_gamma   90.00
#
_symmetry.space_group_name_H-M   'P 1'
#
loop_
_entity.id
_entity.type
_entity.pdbx_description
1 polymer ?
#
loop_
_entity_poly.entity_id
_entity_poly.type
_entity_poly.pdbx_seq_one_letter_code
_entity_poly.pdbx_strand_id
1 'polypeptide(L)'
;MTSGKAYLKRKMAGVEIEHLNITEAKRVEHHLYETLQSELCFEGCMTCAKYFEFLVCEENELMTDKFINQRMLVNKTELLKLYETCKAAELVSKLKTCLSRKSTYELIYQAWNIAKSLPDAFYWFTKSFLEIIIVIADSFGVNDVLCCEFRAKIYTHYAVFYMQRRAHDFQKEIKYFEKALSLSRAKDWRTDNITRVFDEKNLHEFVGVNFASVLFKSAMAFIHTDPRYGIEQADRSIKCIAEGEF
;
A
#
# COMPACT_ATOMS: atom_id res chain seq x y z
N MET A 1 58.23 22.25 -9.98
CA MET A 1 56.81 22.03 -10.38
C MET A 1 56.32 20.58 -10.21
N THR A 2 57.08 19.67 -9.60
CA THR A 2 56.75 18.23 -9.48
C THR A 2 55.99 17.82 -8.21
N SER A 3 55.99 18.66 -7.17
CA SER A 3 55.36 18.34 -5.86
C SER A 3 53.82 18.38 -5.89
N GLY A 4 53.21 19.31 -6.63
CA GLY A 4 51.75 19.45 -6.70
C GLY A 4 51.04 18.30 -7.44
N LYS A 5 51.68 17.71 -8.47
CA LYS A 5 51.12 16.56 -9.21
C LYS A 5 51.09 15.29 -8.36
N ALA A 6 52.08 15.07 -7.50
CA ALA A 6 52.12 13.91 -6.61
C ALA A 6 51.09 14.03 -5.47
N TYR A 7 50.82 15.24 -4.99
CA TYR A 7 49.81 15.53 -3.97
C TYR A 7 48.38 15.26 -4.48
N LEU A 8 48.02 15.79 -5.66
CA LEU A 8 46.71 15.56 -6.27
C LEU A 8 46.45 14.08 -6.56
N LYS A 9 47.46 13.35 -7.05
CA LYS A 9 47.34 11.92 -7.35
C LYS A 9 47.09 11.06 -6.10
N ARG A 10 47.66 11.43 -4.94
CA ARG A 10 47.36 10.78 -3.64
C ARG A 10 45.99 11.15 -3.10
N LYS A 11 45.54 12.39 -3.26
CA LYS A 11 44.21 12.86 -2.84
C LYS A 11 43.08 12.22 -3.65
N MET A 12 43.30 11.97 -4.95
CA MET A 12 42.30 11.37 -5.85
C MET A 12 42.25 9.84 -5.82
N ALA A 13 43.29 9.17 -5.29
CA ALA A 13 43.36 7.70 -5.23
C ALA A 13 42.37 7.05 -4.24
N GLY A 14 41.63 7.85 -3.46
CA GLY A 14 40.58 7.37 -2.55
C GLY A 14 39.23 8.05 -2.78
N VAL A 15 39.04 8.76 -3.90
CA VAL A 15 37.76 9.36 -4.26
C VAL A 15 37.09 8.43 -5.28
N GLU A 16 36.31 7.48 -4.79
CA GLU A 16 35.32 6.82 -5.62
C GLU A 16 34.26 7.85 -6.00
N ILE A 17 34.27 8.28 -7.25
CA ILE A 17 33.17 9.07 -7.82
C ILE A 17 32.08 8.05 -8.13
N GLU A 18 31.07 7.93 -7.26
CA GLU A 18 29.84 7.25 -7.64
C GLU A 18 29.30 7.92 -8.91
N HIS A 19 29.22 7.17 -10.00
CA HIS A 19 28.61 7.62 -11.25
C HIS A 19 27.09 7.71 -11.07
N LEU A 20 26.63 8.77 -10.42
CA LEU A 20 25.21 9.12 -10.34
C LEU A 20 24.74 9.60 -11.72
N ASN A 21 23.61 9.08 -12.19
CA ASN A 21 22.95 9.63 -13.37
C ASN A 21 22.40 11.04 -13.07
N ILE A 22 22.11 11.86 -14.10
CA ILE A 22 21.66 13.27 -13.91
C ILE A 22 20.41 13.37 -13.02
N THR A 23 19.50 12.40 -13.13
CA THR A 23 18.29 12.27 -12.30
C THR A 23 18.63 11.93 -10.85
N GLU A 24 19.58 11.03 -10.60
CA GLU A 24 20.08 10.67 -9.27
C GLU A 24 20.83 11.82 -8.62
N ALA A 25 21.60 12.59 -9.39
CA ALA A 25 22.29 13.79 -8.92
C ALA A 25 21.31 14.91 -8.50
N LYS A 26 20.20 15.11 -9.23
CA LYS A 26 19.14 16.07 -8.85
C LYS A 26 18.41 15.67 -7.57
N ARG A 27 18.28 14.36 -7.30
CA ARG A 27 17.68 13.82 -6.07
C ARG A 27 18.58 13.98 -4.82
N VAL A 28 19.78 14.56 -4.93
CA VAL A 28 20.71 14.82 -3.81
C VAL A 28 20.50 16.21 -3.18
N GLU A 29 19.92 17.17 -3.90
CA GLU A 29 19.62 18.50 -3.35
C GLU A 29 18.37 18.51 -2.44
N HIS A 30 18.24 19.55 -1.60
CA HIS A 30 17.20 19.73 -0.57
C HIS A 30 15.73 19.71 -1.06
N HIS A 31 15.48 19.47 -2.35
CA HIS A 31 14.18 19.51 -3.02
C HIS A 31 13.78 18.14 -3.61
N LEU A 32 13.96 17.06 -2.85
CA LEU A 32 13.69 15.70 -3.33
C LEU A 32 12.23 15.53 -3.81
N TYR A 33 11.24 15.99 -3.04
CA TYR A 33 9.83 15.85 -3.43
C TYR A 33 9.49 16.62 -4.72
N GLU A 34 9.94 17.86 -4.86
CA GLU A 34 9.73 18.68 -6.05
C GLU A 34 10.40 18.05 -7.29
N THR A 35 11.60 17.51 -7.10
CA THR A 35 12.33 16.80 -8.16
C THR A 35 11.54 15.57 -8.62
N LEU A 36 11.11 14.72 -7.70
CA LEU A 36 10.33 13.52 -7.99
C LEU A 36 8.99 13.84 -8.68
N GLN A 37 8.31 14.90 -8.24
CA GLN A 37 7.07 15.36 -8.86
C GLN A 37 7.30 15.86 -10.29
N SER A 38 8.36 16.64 -10.52
CA SER A 38 8.72 17.14 -11.86
C SER A 38 9.04 16.01 -12.84
N GLU A 39 9.72 14.95 -12.36
CA GLU A 39 10.03 13.76 -13.13
C GLU A 39 8.76 12.99 -13.54
N LEU A 40 7.80 12.81 -12.62
CA LEU A 40 6.51 12.17 -12.94
C LEU A 40 5.75 12.95 -14.01
N CYS A 41 5.70 14.28 -13.88
CA CYS A 41 5.05 15.15 -14.85
C CYS A 41 5.72 15.06 -16.23
N PHE A 42 7.06 15.05 -16.27
CA PHE A 42 7.82 14.93 -17.52
C PHE A 42 7.59 13.58 -18.21
N GLU A 43 7.53 12.48 -17.45
CA GLU A 43 7.19 11.15 -17.97
C GLU A 43 5.67 10.94 -18.22
N GLY A 44 4.87 11.99 -18.02
CA GLY A 44 3.42 12.01 -18.21
C GLY A 44 2.64 11.16 -17.19
N CYS A 45 3.24 10.77 -16.07
CA CYS A 45 2.64 10.01 -14.97
C CYS A 45 1.84 10.92 -14.03
N MET A 46 0.78 11.52 -14.55
CA MET A 46 0.01 12.56 -13.86
C MET A 46 -0.79 12.02 -12.68
N THR A 47 -1.19 10.75 -12.70
CA THR A 47 -1.98 10.15 -11.61
C THR A 47 -1.10 9.93 -10.39
N CYS A 48 0.07 9.33 -10.60
CA CYS A 48 1.12 9.17 -9.62
C CYS A 48 1.55 10.53 -9.08
N ALA A 49 1.76 11.53 -9.94
CA ALA A 49 2.16 12.87 -9.52
C ALA A 49 1.16 13.48 -8.53
N LYS A 50 -0.15 13.40 -8.83
CA LYS A 50 -1.21 13.91 -7.94
C LYS A 50 -1.24 13.20 -6.58
N TYR A 51 -1.09 11.88 -6.57
CA TYR A 51 -1.10 11.13 -5.31
C TYR A 51 0.15 11.38 -4.47
N PHE A 52 1.32 11.54 -5.09
CA PHE A 52 2.53 11.95 -4.37
C PHE A 52 2.44 13.37 -3.82
N GLU A 53 1.88 14.30 -4.60
CA GLU A 53 1.60 15.66 -4.13
C GLU A 53 0.66 15.66 -2.92
N PHE A 54 -0.43 14.87 -2.97
CA PHE A 54 -1.31 14.68 -1.84
C PHE A 54 -0.58 14.18 -0.58
N LEU A 55 0.27 13.15 -0.71
CA LEU A 55 1.04 12.61 0.41
C LEU A 55 2.03 13.63 1.00
N VAL A 56 2.62 14.48 0.16
CA VAL A 56 3.52 15.55 0.60
C VAL A 56 2.74 16.65 1.34
N CYS A 57 1.57 17.03 0.84
CA CYS A 57 0.69 17.99 1.51
C CYS A 57 0.26 17.46 2.89
N GLU A 58 -0.19 16.20 2.97
CA GLU A 58 -0.58 15.58 4.23
C GLU A 58 0.61 15.49 5.22
N GLU A 59 1.80 15.13 4.75
CA GLU A 59 3.02 15.15 5.59
C GLU A 59 3.28 16.54 6.17
N ASN A 60 3.14 17.59 5.35
CA ASN A 60 3.38 18.96 5.77
C ASN A 60 2.37 19.43 6.83
N GLU A 61 1.09 19.08 6.67
CA GLU A 61 0.05 19.36 7.66
C GLU A 61 0.35 18.63 8.98
N LEU A 62 0.61 17.32 8.92
CA LEU A 62 0.91 16.51 10.10
C LEU A 62 2.19 16.97 10.85
N MET A 63 3.21 17.44 10.13
CA MET A 63 4.41 18.03 10.71
C MET A 63 4.10 19.38 11.38
N THR A 64 3.27 20.22 10.74
CA THR A 64 2.89 21.54 11.27
C THR A 64 2.08 21.40 12.56
N ASP A 65 1.16 20.44 12.58
CA ASP A 65 0.33 20.12 13.73
C ASP A 65 1.04 19.26 14.79
N LYS A 66 2.30 18.88 14.54
CA LYS A 66 3.15 18.06 15.43
C LYS A 66 2.57 16.67 15.74
N PHE A 67 1.75 16.12 14.83
CA PHE A 67 1.31 14.73 14.91
C PHE A 67 2.42 13.74 14.55
N ILE A 68 3.38 14.17 13.73
CA ILE A 68 4.55 13.38 13.34
C ILE A 68 5.83 14.18 13.57
N ASN A 69 6.93 13.46 13.83
CA ASN A 69 8.24 14.05 14.11
C ASN A 69 9.28 13.71 13.04
N GLN A 70 8.92 12.87 12.06
CA GLN A 70 9.83 12.36 11.04
C GLN A 70 9.14 12.42 9.67
N ARG A 71 9.87 12.93 8.69
CA ARG A 71 9.46 12.96 7.28
C ARG A 71 9.92 11.69 6.56
N MET A 72 9.17 11.25 5.56
CA MET A 72 9.52 10.14 4.68
C MET A 72 10.85 10.36 3.95
N LEU A 73 11.28 11.62 3.76
CA LEU A 73 12.60 11.94 3.22
C LEU A 73 13.75 11.31 4.03
N VAL A 74 13.56 11.09 5.35
CA VAL A 74 14.55 10.43 6.21
C VAL A 74 14.77 8.98 5.76
N ASN A 75 13.74 8.34 5.20
CA ASN A 75 13.82 7.00 4.62
C ASN A 75 13.88 7.05 3.08
N LYS A 76 14.88 7.79 2.56
CA LYS A 76 15.06 8.06 1.12
C LYS A 76 15.06 6.79 0.27
N THR A 77 15.69 5.71 0.72
CA THR A 77 15.79 4.45 -0.05
C THR A 77 14.41 3.85 -0.32
N GLU A 78 13.57 3.71 0.72
CA GLU A 78 12.24 3.14 0.56
C GLU A 78 11.30 4.09 -0.20
N LEU A 79 11.43 5.40 0.02
CA LEU A 79 10.70 6.41 -0.74
C LEU A 79 10.99 6.31 -2.25
N LEU A 80 12.26 6.19 -2.63
CA LEU A 80 12.65 6.07 -4.05
C LEU A 80 12.16 4.75 -4.66
N LYS A 81 12.25 3.62 -3.93
CA LYS A 81 11.70 2.34 -4.39
C LYS A 81 10.20 2.43 -4.64
N LEU A 82 9.46 3.01 -3.70
CA LEU A 82 8.02 3.18 -3.80
C LEU A 82 7.66 4.10 -4.98
N TYR A 83 8.39 5.19 -5.15
CA TYR A 83 8.27 6.08 -6.29
C TYR A 83 8.45 5.36 -7.63
N GLU A 84 9.57 4.67 -7.85
CA GLU A 84 9.83 3.98 -9.12
C GLU A 84 8.79 2.87 -9.39
N THR A 85 8.36 2.17 -8.34
CA THR A 85 7.33 1.11 -8.45
C THR A 85 5.97 1.68 -8.87
N CYS A 86 5.53 2.79 -8.26
CA CYS A 86 4.29 3.47 -8.61
C CYS A 86 4.35 4.08 -10.02
N LYS A 87 5.48 4.66 -10.39
CA LYS A 87 5.73 5.20 -11.73
C LYS A 87 5.62 4.10 -12.79
N ALA A 88 6.28 2.97 -12.57
CA ALA A 88 6.19 1.81 -13.45
C ALA A 88 4.73 1.31 -13.56
N ALA A 89 3.97 1.28 -12.46
CA ALA A 89 2.59 0.86 -12.47
C ALA A 89 1.70 1.73 -13.39
N GLU A 90 1.87 3.06 -13.34
CA GLU A 90 1.14 3.98 -14.21
C GLU A 90 1.59 3.84 -15.68
N LEU A 91 2.89 3.76 -15.95
CA LEU A 91 3.40 3.57 -17.31
C LEU A 91 2.87 2.28 -17.95
N VAL A 92 2.87 1.17 -17.21
CA VAL A 92 2.30 -0.09 -17.68
C VAL A 92 0.80 0.03 -17.91
N SER A 93 0.07 0.72 -17.03
CA SER A 93 -1.39 0.87 -17.16
C SER A 93 -1.81 1.55 -18.47
N LYS A 94 -0.97 2.47 -18.98
CA LYS A 94 -1.21 3.21 -20.24
C LYS A 94 -1.16 2.33 -21.49
N LEU A 95 -0.59 1.12 -21.41
CA LEU A 95 -0.57 0.17 -22.52
C LEU A 95 -1.96 -0.41 -22.82
N LYS A 96 -2.92 -0.30 -21.89
CA LYS A 96 -4.35 -0.65 -22.06
C LYS A 96 -4.63 -2.09 -22.53
N THR A 97 -3.70 -3.02 -22.32
CA THR A 97 -3.91 -4.46 -22.58
C THR A 97 -4.42 -5.18 -21.32
N CYS A 98 -4.98 -6.38 -21.46
CA CYS A 98 -5.41 -7.16 -20.31
C CYS A 98 -4.21 -7.56 -19.41
N LEU A 99 -3.09 -7.93 -20.03
CA LEU A 99 -1.84 -8.23 -19.32
C LEU A 99 -1.28 -7.00 -18.59
N SER A 100 -1.35 -5.82 -19.21
CA SER A 100 -0.86 -4.61 -18.56
C SER A 100 -1.66 -4.25 -17.30
N ARG A 101 -2.97 -4.54 -17.25
CA ARG A 101 -3.75 -4.36 -16.02
C ARG A 101 -3.27 -5.28 -14.90
N LYS A 102 -3.03 -6.56 -15.20
CA LYS A 102 -2.49 -7.51 -14.22
C LYS A 102 -1.16 -7.02 -13.67
N SER A 103 -0.24 -6.64 -14.56
CA SER A 103 1.07 -6.12 -14.18
C SER A 103 1.00 -4.81 -13.39
N THR A 104 0.05 -3.92 -13.70
CA THR A 104 -0.22 -2.73 -12.87
C THR A 104 -0.60 -3.12 -11.44
N TYR A 105 -1.47 -4.12 -11.25
CA TYR A 105 -1.85 -4.59 -9.91
C TYR A 105 -0.70 -5.29 -9.18
N GLU A 106 0.12 -6.07 -9.89
CA GLU A 106 1.35 -6.67 -9.34
C GLU A 106 2.27 -5.58 -8.80
N LEU A 107 2.50 -4.50 -9.56
CA LEU A 107 3.34 -3.37 -9.15
C LEU A 107 2.72 -2.59 -7.99
N ILE A 108 1.41 -2.33 -8.00
CA ILE A 108 0.72 -1.68 -6.87
C ILE A 108 0.83 -2.53 -5.61
N TYR A 109 0.69 -3.85 -5.72
CA TYR A 109 0.84 -4.77 -4.59
C TYR A 109 2.28 -4.81 -4.06
N GLN A 110 3.29 -4.71 -4.93
CA GLN A 110 4.68 -4.54 -4.53
C GLN A 110 4.90 -3.21 -3.80
N ALA A 111 4.34 -2.12 -4.30
CA ALA A 111 4.41 -0.81 -3.63
C ALA A 111 3.75 -0.85 -2.24
N TRP A 112 2.62 -1.55 -2.11
CA TRP A 112 1.98 -1.80 -0.81
C TRP A 112 2.92 -2.56 0.15
N ASN A 113 3.60 -3.61 -0.31
CA ASN A 113 4.52 -4.37 0.53
C ASN A 113 5.69 -3.50 1.02
N ILE A 114 6.18 -2.57 0.18
CA ILE A 114 7.19 -1.58 0.60
C ILE A 114 6.62 -0.70 1.72
N ALA A 115 5.45 -0.08 1.51
CA ALA A 115 4.81 0.79 2.51
C ALA A 115 4.52 0.05 3.83
N LYS A 116 4.00 -1.18 3.76
CA LYS A 116 3.71 -2.03 4.92
C LYS A 116 4.96 -2.38 5.75
N SER A 117 6.14 -2.40 5.12
CA SER A 117 7.40 -2.71 5.79
C SER A 117 8.02 -1.53 6.54
N LEU A 118 7.45 -0.33 6.39
CA LEU A 118 7.94 0.87 7.06
C LEU A 118 7.78 0.78 8.59
N PRO A 119 8.69 1.42 9.35
CA PRO A 119 8.55 1.52 10.80
C PRO A 119 7.23 2.18 11.23
N ASP A 120 6.75 1.85 12.43
CA ASP A 120 5.53 2.42 13.04
C ASP A 120 5.53 3.97 13.08
N ALA A 121 6.69 4.61 13.06
CA ALA A 121 6.82 6.07 12.97
C ALA A 121 6.17 6.65 11.70
N PHE A 122 6.07 5.85 10.63
CA PHE A 122 5.45 6.18 9.35
C PHE A 122 4.08 5.54 9.17
N TYR A 123 3.39 5.25 10.28
CA TYR A 123 2.02 4.72 10.25
C TYR A 123 1.06 5.61 9.46
N TRP A 124 1.22 6.93 9.56
CA TRP A 124 0.43 7.91 8.79
C TRP A 124 0.57 7.65 7.28
N PHE A 125 1.79 7.46 6.79
CA PHE A 125 2.07 7.23 5.37
C PHE A 125 1.47 5.88 4.93
N THR A 126 1.64 4.85 5.76
CA THR A 126 1.06 3.52 5.49
C THR A 126 -0.46 3.59 5.34
N LYS A 127 -1.13 4.34 6.23
CA LYS A 127 -2.58 4.58 6.18
C LYS A 127 -2.98 5.27 4.88
N SER A 128 -2.39 6.42 4.58
CA SER A 128 -2.78 7.25 3.44
C SER A 128 -2.47 6.58 2.11
N PHE A 129 -1.32 5.90 2.03
CA PHE A 129 -0.95 5.12 0.86
C PHE A 129 -1.93 3.96 0.61
N LEU A 130 -2.36 3.28 1.67
CA LEU A 130 -3.34 2.21 1.59
C LEU A 130 -4.73 2.73 1.16
N GLU A 131 -5.14 3.92 1.62
CA GLU A 131 -6.36 4.60 1.16
C GLU A 131 -6.29 4.93 -0.34
N ILE A 132 -5.14 5.40 -0.84
CA ILE A 132 -4.91 5.62 -2.29
C ILE A 132 -5.02 4.32 -3.07
N ILE A 133 -4.36 3.24 -2.62
CA ILE A 133 -4.40 1.93 -3.29
C ILE A 133 -5.85 1.44 -3.40
N ILE A 134 -6.68 1.66 -2.39
CA ILE A 134 -8.09 1.28 -2.43
C ILE A 134 -8.90 2.09 -3.43
N VAL A 135 -8.68 3.40 -3.50
CA VAL A 135 -9.32 4.24 -4.53
C VAL A 135 -8.98 3.71 -5.92
N ILE A 136 -7.70 3.36 -6.14
CA ILE A 136 -7.24 2.76 -7.39
C ILE A 136 -7.94 1.41 -7.63
N ALA A 137 -7.92 0.49 -6.65
CA ALA A 137 -8.53 -0.84 -6.76
C ALA A 137 -10.05 -0.81 -7.00
N ASP A 138 -10.74 0.19 -6.46
CA ASP A 138 -12.18 0.40 -6.63
C ASP A 138 -12.54 1.10 -7.96
N SER A 139 -11.59 1.80 -8.58
CA SER A 139 -11.81 2.49 -9.87
C SER A 139 -11.85 1.57 -11.09
N PHE A 140 -11.29 0.36 -10.99
CA PHE A 140 -11.26 -0.58 -12.12
C PHE A 140 -12.50 -1.47 -12.17
N GLY A 141 -13.00 -1.70 -13.39
CA GLY A 141 -14.23 -2.44 -13.64
C GLY A 141 -14.21 -3.89 -13.12
N VAL A 142 -15.40 -4.44 -12.88
CA VAL A 142 -15.64 -5.79 -12.34
C VAL A 142 -15.16 -6.91 -13.29
N ASN A 143 -14.89 -6.59 -14.56
CA ASN A 143 -14.65 -7.57 -15.62
C ASN A 143 -13.18 -8.03 -15.77
N ASP A 144 -12.25 -7.54 -14.95
CA ASP A 144 -10.82 -7.93 -15.03
C ASP A 144 -10.50 -9.16 -14.19
N VAL A 145 -10.85 -10.33 -14.72
CA VAL A 145 -10.66 -11.65 -14.08
C VAL A 145 -9.20 -11.89 -13.66
N LEU A 146 -8.23 -11.44 -14.46
CA LEU A 146 -6.80 -11.62 -14.17
C LEU A 146 -6.31 -10.81 -12.96
N CYS A 147 -7.07 -9.80 -12.52
CA CYS A 147 -6.70 -8.92 -11.41
C CYS A 147 -7.42 -9.27 -10.11
N CYS A 148 -8.39 -10.20 -10.14
CA CYS A 148 -9.23 -10.51 -8.99
C CYS A 148 -8.42 -10.97 -7.77
N GLU A 149 -7.35 -11.73 -7.97
CA GLU A 149 -6.47 -12.18 -6.88
C GLU A 149 -5.82 -11.00 -6.16
N PHE A 150 -5.14 -10.11 -6.90
CA PHE A 150 -4.49 -8.94 -6.30
C PHE A 150 -5.49 -8.00 -5.63
N ARG A 151 -6.67 -7.82 -6.23
CA ARG A 151 -7.74 -7.02 -5.61
C ARG A 151 -8.23 -7.65 -4.31
N ALA A 152 -8.47 -8.95 -4.29
CA ALA A 152 -8.85 -9.67 -3.07
C ALA A 152 -7.78 -9.52 -1.98
N LYS A 153 -6.49 -9.66 -2.34
CA LYS A 153 -5.37 -9.46 -1.42
C LYS A 153 -5.30 -8.03 -0.89
N ILE A 154 -5.45 -7.03 -1.76
CA ILE A 154 -5.48 -5.61 -1.39
C ILE A 154 -6.65 -5.30 -0.43
N TYR A 155 -7.87 -5.74 -0.77
CA TYR A 155 -9.04 -5.56 0.08
C TYR A 155 -8.87 -6.24 1.44
N THR A 156 -8.24 -7.43 1.46
CA THR A 156 -7.93 -8.14 2.70
C THR A 156 -6.94 -7.36 3.56
N HIS A 157 -5.83 -6.87 3.00
CA HIS A 157 -4.88 -6.03 3.75
C HIS A 157 -5.54 -4.75 4.26
N TYR A 158 -6.42 -4.13 3.47
CA TYR A 158 -7.18 -2.96 3.89
C TYR A 158 -8.05 -3.27 5.12
N ALA A 159 -8.88 -4.31 5.03
CA ALA A 159 -9.75 -4.67 6.15
C ALA A 159 -8.93 -5.04 7.40
N VAL A 160 -7.84 -5.81 7.25
CA VAL A 160 -6.94 -6.16 8.36
C VAL A 160 -6.24 -4.93 8.97
N PHE A 161 -5.94 -3.91 8.17
CA PHE A 161 -5.37 -2.66 8.68
C PHE A 161 -6.35 -1.95 9.62
N TYR A 162 -7.63 -1.86 9.25
CA TYR A 162 -8.65 -1.25 10.11
C TYR A 162 -9.01 -2.13 11.32
N MET A 163 -8.78 -3.45 11.31
CA MET A 163 -8.93 -4.26 12.54
C MET A 163 -7.97 -3.85 13.68
N GLN A 164 -6.90 -3.10 13.38
CA GLN A 164 -5.94 -2.66 14.40
C GLN A 164 -6.51 -1.52 15.25
N ARG A 165 -6.24 -1.55 16.57
CA ARG A 165 -6.81 -0.59 17.54
C ARG A 165 -6.65 0.89 17.18
N ARG A 166 -5.61 1.26 16.42
CA ARG A 166 -5.35 2.67 16.04
C ARG A 166 -6.22 3.19 14.90
N ALA A 167 -6.79 2.32 14.08
CA ALA A 167 -7.65 2.68 12.96
C ALA A 167 -8.96 1.88 12.97
N HIS A 168 -9.44 1.47 14.14
CA HIS A 168 -10.63 0.63 14.21
C HIS A 168 -11.86 1.24 13.54
N ASP A 169 -12.43 0.53 12.56
CA ASP A 169 -13.61 0.96 11.81
C ASP A 169 -14.36 -0.25 11.26
N PHE A 170 -15.39 -0.69 12.00
CA PHE A 170 -16.21 -1.82 11.60
C PHE A 170 -16.84 -1.68 10.21
N GLN A 171 -17.21 -0.47 9.80
CA GLN A 171 -17.86 -0.27 8.51
C GLN A 171 -16.88 -0.55 7.37
N LYS A 172 -15.64 -0.07 7.48
CA LYS A 172 -14.57 -0.35 6.51
C LYS A 172 -14.15 -1.81 6.54
N GLU A 173 -13.96 -2.38 7.73
CA GLU A 173 -13.60 -3.80 7.89
C GLU A 173 -14.61 -4.70 7.19
N ILE A 174 -15.91 -4.55 7.50
CA ILE A 174 -16.99 -5.35 6.92
C ILE A 174 -17.03 -5.17 5.40
N LYS A 175 -17.08 -3.93 4.91
CA LYS A 175 -17.19 -3.63 3.47
C LYS A 175 -16.06 -4.26 2.65
N TYR A 176 -14.82 -4.17 3.13
CA TYR A 176 -13.68 -4.66 2.36
C TYR A 176 -13.44 -6.16 2.54
N PHE A 177 -13.82 -6.76 3.68
CA PHE A 177 -13.88 -8.22 3.78
C PHE A 177 -14.97 -8.82 2.89
N GLU A 178 -16.15 -8.20 2.77
CA GLU A 178 -17.19 -8.66 1.82
C GLU A 178 -16.69 -8.66 0.37
N LYS A 179 -16.03 -7.56 -0.05
CA LYS A 179 -15.40 -7.49 -1.38
C LYS A 179 -14.36 -8.58 -1.56
N ALA A 180 -13.47 -8.78 -0.60
CA ALA A 180 -12.44 -9.82 -0.65
C ALA A 180 -13.06 -11.23 -0.73
N LEU A 181 -14.11 -11.50 0.05
CA LEU A 181 -14.80 -12.79 0.09
C LEU A 181 -15.49 -13.09 -1.24
N SER A 182 -16.15 -12.08 -1.83
CA SER A 182 -16.82 -12.21 -3.12
C SER A 182 -15.88 -12.59 -4.26
N LEU A 183 -14.63 -12.11 -4.22
CA LEU A 183 -13.62 -12.38 -5.23
C LEU A 183 -12.91 -13.72 -5.01
N SER A 184 -12.66 -14.09 -3.75
CA SER A 184 -11.90 -15.30 -3.39
C SER A 184 -12.73 -16.59 -3.33
N ARG A 185 -14.07 -16.50 -3.40
CA ARG A 185 -14.95 -17.67 -3.31
C ARG A 185 -14.59 -18.74 -4.34
N ALA A 186 -14.39 -19.97 -3.86
CA ALA A 186 -14.01 -21.13 -4.68
C ALA A 186 -12.73 -20.90 -5.52
N LYS A 187 -11.76 -20.17 -4.97
CA LYS A 187 -10.43 -19.96 -5.55
C LYS A 187 -9.36 -20.52 -4.62
N ASP A 188 -8.32 -21.11 -5.21
CA ASP A 188 -7.18 -21.68 -4.48
C ASP A 188 -6.04 -20.67 -4.29
N TRP A 189 -6.38 -19.38 -4.19
CA TRP A 189 -5.39 -18.32 -3.99
C TRP A 189 -4.83 -18.36 -2.59
N ARG A 190 -3.54 -18.07 -2.43
CA ARG A 190 -2.85 -18.09 -1.13
C ARG A 190 -2.82 -16.70 -0.50
N THR A 191 -2.73 -16.66 0.83
CA THR A 191 -2.60 -15.41 1.60
C THR A 191 -1.24 -14.71 1.43
N ASP A 192 -0.20 -15.44 1.04
CA ASP A 192 1.19 -14.97 0.96
C ASP A 192 1.59 -14.12 2.20
N ASN A 193 1.95 -12.84 1.98
CA ASN A 193 2.45 -11.89 2.97
C ASN A 193 1.36 -11.21 3.81
N ILE A 194 0.10 -11.65 3.73
CA ILE A 194 -0.98 -11.12 4.58
C ILE A 194 -0.77 -11.58 6.04
N THR A 195 -0.34 -12.83 6.24
CA THR A 195 -0.10 -13.42 7.54
C THR A 195 1.40 -13.59 7.84
N ARG A 196 1.80 -13.39 9.11
CA ARG A 196 3.14 -13.76 9.59
C ARG A 196 3.28 -15.25 9.93
N VAL A 197 2.17 -15.99 9.88
CA VAL A 197 2.13 -17.43 10.14
C VAL A 197 2.59 -18.14 8.87
N PHE A 198 3.56 -19.05 9.00
CA PHE A 198 4.16 -19.84 7.92
C PHE A 198 3.19 -20.78 7.18
N ASP A 199 1.94 -20.87 7.62
CA ASP A 199 0.92 -21.61 6.90
C ASP A 199 0.36 -20.73 5.79
N GLU A 200 0.69 -21.08 4.54
CA GLU A 200 0.09 -20.57 3.31
C GLU A 200 -1.40 -20.96 3.28
N LYS A 201 -2.22 -20.28 4.10
CA LYS A 201 -3.66 -20.51 4.13
C LYS A 201 -4.29 -20.10 2.81
N ASN A 202 -5.38 -20.78 2.45
CA ASN A 202 -6.24 -20.34 1.37
C ASN A 202 -6.80 -18.94 1.73
N LEU A 203 -6.74 -18.01 0.78
CA LEU A 203 -7.21 -16.63 0.93
C LEU A 203 -8.70 -16.59 1.25
N HIS A 204 -9.50 -17.47 0.65
CA HIS A 204 -10.93 -17.60 0.92
C HIS A 204 -11.18 -17.92 2.39
N GLU A 205 -10.53 -18.96 2.90
CA GLU A 205 -10.65 -19.40 4.29
C GLU A 205 -10.18 -18.29 5.25
N PHE A 206 -9.03 -17.69 4.96
CA PHE A 206 -8.47 -16.61 5.77
C PHE A 206 -9.44 -15.43 5.84
N VAL A 207 -9.99 -15.00 4.70
CA VAL A 207 -10.97 -13.92 4.64
C VAL A 207 -12.23 -14.31 5.41
N GLY A 208 -12.75 -15.52 5.22
CA GLY A 208 -13.96 -16.01 5.89
C GLY A 208 -13.82 -15.99 7.42
N VAL A 209 -12.74 -16.54 7.96
CA VAL A 209 -12.49 -16.56 9.42
C VAL A 209 -12.38 -15.14 9.99
N ASN A 210 -11.61 -14.26 9.35
CA ASN A 210 -11.43 -12.89 9.84
C ASN A 210 -12.72 -12.08 9.71
N PHE A 211 -13.46 -12.26 8.62
CA PHE A 211 -14.72 -11.59 8.40
C PHE A 211 -15.76 -11.99 9.45
N ALA A 212 -15.92 -13.28 9.72
CA ALA A 212 -16.77 -13.76 10.81
C ALA A 212 -16.36 -13.16 12.17
N SER A 213 -15.06 -13.11 12.46
CA SER A 213 -14.56 -12.49 13.70
C SER A 213 -14.93 -11.00 13.79
N VAL A 214 -14.83 -10.24 12.70
CA VAL A 214 -15.23 -8.83 12.66
C VAL A 214 -16.74 -8.66 12.87
N LEU A 215 -17.56 -9.47 12.19
CA LEU A 215 -19.02 -9.45 12.34
C LEU A 215 -19.42 -9.74 13.79
N PHE A 216 -18.81 -10.75 14.43
CA PHE A 216 -19.07 -11.05 15.83
C PHE A 216 -18.65 -9.93 16.78
N LYS A 217 -17.48 -9.32 16.57
CA LYS A 217 -17.02 -8.17 17.37
C LYS A 217 -17.94 -6.97 17.20
N SER A 218 -18.40 -6.70 15.98
CA SER A 218 -19.38 -5.67 15.67
C SER A 218 -20.69 -5.96 16.42
N ALA A 219 -21.20 -7.19 16.35
CA ALA A 219 -22.40 -7.61 17.06
C ALA A 219 -22.30 -7.30 18.56
N MET A 220 -21.20 -7.69 19.20
CA MET A 220 -20.96 -7.44 20.63
C MET A 220 -20.85 -5.94 20.96
N ALA A 221 -20.25 -5.14 20.07
CA ALA A 221 -20.13 -3.70 20.27
C ALA A 221 -21.48 -2.98 20.23
N PHE A 222 -22.43 -3.46 19.42
CA PHE A 222 -23.71 -2.78 19.20
C PHE A 222 -24.91 -3.43 19.87
N ILE A 223 -24.80 -4.65 20.45
CA ILE A 223 -25.96 -5.36 21.01
C ILE A 223 -26.75 -4.58 22.07
N HIS A 224 -26.10 -3.70 22.82
CA HIS A 224 -26.73 -2.88 23.86
C HIS A 224 -27.20 -1.50 23.37
N THR A 225 -26.64 -0.99 22.28
CA THR A 225 -26.93 0.35 21.74
C THR A 225 -27.88 0.31 20.54
N ASP A 226 -27.71 -0.68 19.66
CA ASP A 226 -28.62 -1.04 18.58
C ASP A 226 -28.76 -2.57 18.52
N PRO A 227 -29.69 -3.15 19.31
CA PRO A 227 -29.87 -4.59 19.38
C PRO A 227 -30.24 -5.23 18.04
N ARG A 228 -30.96 -4.53 17.16
CA ARG A 228 -31.35 -5.06 15.85
C ARG A 228 -30.12 -5.25 14.97
N TYR A 229 -29.28 -4.21 14.88
CA TYR A 229 -28.02 -4.30 14.16
C TYR A 229 -27.09 -5.34 14.78
N GLY A 230 -26.98 -5.39 16.12
CA GLY A 230 -26.18 -6.38 16.82
C GLY A 230 -26.58 -7.84 16.49
N ILE A 231 -27.88 -8.14 16.51
CA ILE A 231 -28.41 -9.45 16.14
C ILE A 231 -28.15 -9.76 14.65
N GLU A 232 -28.32 -8.78 13.76
CA GLU A 232 -28.03 -8.96 12.34
C GLU A 232 -26.56 -9.33 12.10
N GLN A 233 -25.62 -8.63 12.74
CA GLN A 233 -24.19 -8.94 12.61
C GLN A 233 -23.84 -10.32 13.20
N ALA A 234 -24.50 -10.73 14.29
CA ALA A 234 -24.31 -12.06 14.86
C ALA A 234 -24.81 -13.17 13.92
N ASP A 235 -26.01 -13.01 13.34
CA ASP A 235 -26.55 -13.95 12.35
C ASP A 235 -25.65 -14.05 11.12
N ARG A 236 -25.18 -12.91 10.60
CA ARG A 236 -24.21 -12.87 9.51
C ARG A 236 -22.88 -13.55 9.85
N SER A 237 -22.39 -13.39 11.08
CA SER A 237 -21.19 -14.10 11.55
C SER A 237 -21.39 -15.61 11.54
N ILE A 238 -22.54 -16.09 12.02
CA ILE A 238 -22.88 -17.52 12.06
C ILE A 238 -22.96 -18.06 10.63
N LYS A 239 -23.67 -17.36 9.74
CA LYS A 239 -23.75 -17.71 8.31
C LYS A 239 -22.39 -17.73 7.64
N CYS A 240 -21.51 -16.77 7.93
CA CYS A 240 -20.17 -16.76 7.36
C CYS A 240 -19.35 -17.99 7.76
N ILE A 241 -19.54 -18.52 8.97
CA ILE A 241 -18.87 -19.74 9.44
C ILE A 241 -19.55 -20.99 8.87
N ALA A 242 -20.88 -20.99 8.76
CA ALA A 242 -21.67 -22.13 8.30
C ALA A 242 -21.67 -22.32 6.78
N GLU A 243 -21.73 -21.23 6.01
CA GLU A 243 -21.60 -21.24 4.54
C GLU A 243 -20.14 -21.26 4.09
N GLY A 244 -19.22 -20.94 5.01
CA GLY A 244 -17.79 -21.12 4.86
C GLY A 244 -17.35 -22.47 5.42
N GLU A 245 -18.02 -23.58 5.04
CA GLU A 245 -17.40 -24.91 5.19
C GLU A 245 -16.07 -24.87 4.44
N PHE A 246 -15.00 -24.65 5.21
CA PHE A 246 -13.62 -24.42 4.78
C PHE A 246 -13.07 -25.63 4.04
#